data_AF-A0A831SZH0-F1
#
_entry.id   AF-A0A831SZH0-F1
#
_cell.length_a   1.000
_cell.length_b   1.000
_cell.length_c   1.000
_cell.angle_alpha   90.00
_cell.angle_beta   90.00
_cell.angle_gamma   90.00
#
_symmetry.space_group_name_H-M   'P 1'
#
loop_
_entity.id
_entity.type
_entity.pdbx_description
1 polymer ?
#
loop_
_entity_poly.entity_id
_entity_poly.type
_entity_poly.pdbx_seq_one_letter_code
_entity_poly.pdbx_strand_id
1 'polypeptide(L)'
;MRTLCITLLTMTTATMLWGCSDLAKKGAAPQPAAPAAKTETQPVDKERAKIEARIAKLTDEDKAAIEKVKAAFLTVNGNKSAVSVGEIIEDTMKNPSVKGVGWEAFKQADGSFRVMYNFRDAQGKYDVAAWVYNPKTGKVDHANKNAMQMSWRGKK
;
A
#
# COMPACT_ATOMS: atom_id res chain seq x y z
N MET A 1 45.67 10.58 -1.73
CA MET A 1 46.16 11.26 -2.94
C MET A 1 45.78 10.43 -4.15
N ARG A 2 45.40 11.09 -5.26
CA ARG A 2 44.92 10.56 -6.57
C ARG A 2 43.41 10.29 -6.60
N THR A 3 42.59 10.78 -7.54
CA THR A 3 42.73 11.73 -8.67
C THR A 3 41.30 12.15 -9.03
N LEU A 4 41.05 13.46 -9.22
CA LEU A 4 39.81 13.99 -9.80
C LEU A 4 39.68 13.53 -11.27
N CYS A 5 38.50 13.13 -11.70
CA CYS A 5 38.09 13.25 -13.11
C CYS A 5 36.72 13.92 -13.18
N ILE A 6 36.76 15.16 -13.65
CA ILE A 6 35.62 15.98 -14.07
C ILE A 6 35.32 15.63 -15.52
N THR A 7 34.07 15.34 -15.85
CA THR A 7 33.62 15.41 -17.24
C THR A 7 32.33 16.23 -17.35
N LEU A 8 32.44 17.24 -18.20
CA LEU A 8 31.54 18.32 -18.54
C LEU A 8 30.45 17.90 -19.56
N LEU A 9 29.34 18.68 -19.56
CA LEU A 9 28.46 19.04 -20.70
C LEU A 9 27.68 17.89 -21.40
N THR A 10 26.40 18.06 -21.74
CA THR A 10 25.92 18.98 -22.79
C THR A 10 24.47 19.46 -22.60
N MET A 11 24.24 20.75 -22.88
CA MET A 11 22.96 21.39 -23.20
C MET A 11 22.47 21.01 -24.60
N THR A 12 21.14 20.87 -24.80
CA THR A 12 20.36 21.12 -26.05
C THR A 12 18.90 20.66 -25.78
N THR A 13 17.79 21.24 -26.25
CA THR A 13 17.44 22.48 -26.95
C THR A 13 15.92 22.64 -26.83
N ALA A 14 15.44 23.87 -26.84
CA ALA A 14 14.03 24.24 -26.92
C ALA A 14 13.37 23.81 -28.25
N THR A 15 12.07 23.46 -28.20
CA THR A 15 11.15 23.57 -29.34
C THR A 15 9.93 24.39 -28.98
N MET A 16 9.59 25.26 -29.92
CA MET A 16 8.77 26.45 -29.82
C MET A 16 7.27 26.18 -29.83
N LEU A 17 6.56 27.17 -29.28
CA LEU A 17 5.17 27.51 -29.55
C LEU A 17 4.83 27.53 -31.05
N TRP A 18 3.68 26.98 -31.40
CA TRP A 18 2.77 27.26 -32.52
C TRP A 18 1.44 26.60 -32.11
N GLY A 19 0.23 27.15 -32.21
CA GLY A 19 -0.28 28.35 -32.84
C GLY A 19 -1.79 28.14 -33.08
N CYS A 20 -2.56 29.22 -32.97
CA CYS A 20 -3.85 29.49 -33.63
C CYS A 20 -5.14 28.75 -33.21
N SER A 21 -5.94 29.49 -32.44
CA SER A 21 -7.29 29.97 -32.77
C SER A 21 -8.17 29.17 -33.73
N ASP A 22 -9.32 28.73 -33.23
CA ASP A 22 -10.54 28.67 -34.06
C ASP A 22 -11.76 29.14 -33.25
N LEU A 23 -12.35 30.23 -33.74
CA LEU A 23 -13.49 30.94 -33.18
C LEU A 23 -14.48 31.10 -34.33
N ALA A 24 -15.42 30.17 -34.48
CA ALA A 24 -16.50 30.28 -35.45
C ALA A 24 -17.81 29.61 -34.98
N LYS A 25 -18.82 30.47 -34.83
CA LYS A 25 -20.28 30.28 -34.89
C LYS A 25 -20.77 28.99 -35.59
N LYS A 26 -21.82 28.34 -35.05
CA LYS A 26 -23.25 28.49 -35.45
C LYS A 26 -24.09 27.41 -34.74
N GLY A 27 -25.31 27.76 -34.33
CA GLY A 27 -26.20 26.89 -33.58
C GLY A 27 -26.57 25.59 -34.28
N ALA A 28 -26.67 24.53 -33.49
CA ALA A 28 -27.33 23.26 -33.79
C ALA A 28 -28.02 22.75 -32.51
N ALA A 29 -29.14 22.06 -32.71
CA ALA A 29 -30.20 21.68 -31.77
C ALA A 29 -29.79 21.08 -30.41
N PRO A 30 -30.67 21.13 -29.39
CA PRO A 30 -30.46 20.39 -28.14
C PRO A 30 -30.46 18.88 -28.44
N GLN A 31 -29.27 18.30 -28.40
CA GLN A 31 -29.08 16.86 -28.55
C GLN A 31 -29.56 16.16 -27.26
N PRO A 32 -30.43 15.13 -27.36
CA PRO A 32 -30.84 14.34 -26.20
C PRO A 32 -29.64 13.67 -25.55
N ALA A 33 -29.67 13.62 -24.22
CA ALA A 33 -28.64 13.10 -23.33
C ALA A 33 -27.82 11.93 -23.90
N ALA A 34 -26.51 12.13 -24.00
CA ALA A 34 -25.59 11.01 -24.10
C ALA A 34 -25.63 10.24 -22.77
N PRO A 35 -25.86 8.91 -22.80
CA PRO A 35 -25.94 8.08 -21.61
C PRO A 35 -24.61 8.11 -20.85
N ALA A 36 -24.75 8.08 -19.53
CA ALA A 36 -23.75 7.93 -18.49
C ALA A 36 -22.36 7.52 -18.99
N ALA A 37 -21.36 8.33 -18.62
CA ALA A 37 -19.97 7.92 -18.55
C ALA A 37 -19.93 6.48 -18.03
N LYS A 38 -19.59 5.54 -18.91
CA LYS A 38 -19.23 4.19 -18.49
C LYS A 38 -18.01 4.39 -17.62
N THR A 39 -18.24 4.37 -16.31
CA THR A 39 -17.21 4.22 -15.30
C THR A 39 -16.32 3.07 -15.77
N GLU A 40 -15.15 3.41 -16.32
CA GLU A 40 -14.03 2.49 -16.31
C GLU A 40 -13.90 2.06 -14.86
N THR A 41 -14.40 0.87 -14.56
CA THR A 41 -14.09 0.16 -13.32
C THR A 41 -12.61 -0.17 -13.46
N GLN A 42 -11.78 0.81 -13.09
CA GLN A 42 -10.35 0.82 -13.32
C GLN A 42 -9.74 -0.44 -12.68
N PRO A 43 -8.62 -0.97 -13.20
CA PRO A 43 -7.96 -2.17 -12.69
C PRO A 43 -7.73 -2.19 -11.16
N VAL A 44 -7.72 -1.02 -10.52
CA VAL A 44 -7.67 -0.81 -9.07
C VAL A 44 -8.83 -1.50 -8.34
N ASP A 45 -10.06 -1.44 -8.86
CA ASP A 45 -11.23 -2.03 -8.20
C ASP A 45 -11.21 -3.56 -8.22
N LYS A 46 -10.63 -4.15 -9.27
CA LYS A 46 -10.48 -5.60 -9.38
C LYS A 46 -9.54 -6.16 -8.32
N GLU A 47 -8.43 -5.47 -8.06
CA GLU A 47 -7.47 -5.94 -7.05
C GLU A 47 -8.02 -5.78 -5.64
N ARG A 48 -8.75 -4.69 -5.36
CA ARG A 48 -9.51 -4.53 -4.11
C ARG A 48 -10.46 -5.70 -3.88
N ALA A 49 -11.29 -6.00 -4.87
CA ALA A 49 -12.31 -7.05 -4.76
C ALA A 49 -11.68 -8.42 -4.51
N LYS A 50 -10.52 -8.71 -5.11
CA LYS A 50 -9.78 -9.95 -4.83
C LYS A 50 -9.28 -10.00 -3.38
N ILE A 51 -8.73 -8.90 -2.86
CA ILE A 51 -8.27 -8.83 -1.47
C ILE A 51 -9.46 -9.05 -0.54
N GLU A 52 -10.56 -8.31 -0.74
CA GLU A 52 -11.78 -8.44 0.08
C GLU A 52 -12.36 -9.86 0.02
N ALA A 53 -12.34 -10.51 -1.15
CA ALA A 53 -12.76 -11.89 -1.29
C ALA A 53 -11.86 -12.89 -0.53
N ARG A 54 -10.56 -12.59 -0.34
CA ARG A 54 -9.67 -13.42 0.49
C ARG A 54 -9.91 -13.15 1.98
N ILE A 55 -10.10 -11.89 2.36
CA ILE A 55 -10.46 -11.49 3.73
C ILE A 55 -11.78 -12.15 4.16
N ALA A 56 -12.77 -12.22 3.27
CA ALA A 56 -14.05 -12.87 3.54
C ALA A 56 -13.94 -14.39 3.76
N LYS A 57 -12.85 -15.01 3.31
CA LYS A 57 -12.60 -16.46 3.42
C LYS A 57 -11.71 -16.84 4.61
N LEU A 58 -11.35 -15.88 5.48
CA LEU A 58 -10.50 -16.16 6.62
C LEU A 58 -11.19 -17.11 7.60
N THR A 59 -10.47 -18.17 7.95
CA THR A 59 -10.88 -19.11 9.00
C THR A 59 -10.68 -18.49 10.38
N ASP A 60 -11.22 -19.12 11.42
CA ASP A 60 -11.00 -18.65 12.78
C ASP A 60 -9.54 -18.82 13.24
N GLU A 61 -8.82 -19.83 12.70
CA GLU A 61 -7.38 -19.95 12.89
C GLU A 61 -6.63 -18.75 12.29
N ASP A 62 -7.01 -18.32 11.08
CA ASP A 62 -6.40 -17.17 10.41
C ASP A 62 -6.66 -15.87 11.19
N LYS A 63 -7.89 -15.67 11.67
CA LYS A 63 -8.25 -14.53 12.53
C LYS A 63 -7.45 -14.54 13.83
N ALA A 64 -7.30 -15.71 14.48
CA ALA A 64 -6.50 -15.83 15.68
C ALA A 64 -5.03 -15.45 15.42
N ALA A 65 -4.45 -15.87 14.29
CA ALA A 65 -3.11 -15.46 13.89
C ALA A 65 -3.01 -13.94 13.66
N ILE A 66 -4.01 -13.32 13.03
CA ILE A 66 -4.09 -11.85 12.86
C ILE A 66 -4.05 -11.15 14.21
N GLU A 67 -4.86 -11.59 15.18
CA GLU A 67 -4.90 -10.99 16.51
C GLU A 67 -3.57 -11.14 17.25
N LYS A 68 -2.86 -12.26 17.06
CA LYS A 68 -1.50 -12.45 17.61
C LYS A 68 -0.49 -11.46 17.02
N VAL A 69 -0.58 -11.20 15.72
CA VAL A 69 0.29 -10.21 15.06
C VAL A 69 -0.06 -8.79 15.50
N LYS A 70 -1.34 -8.42 15.56
CA LYS A 70 -1.78 -7.09 16.04
C LYS A 70 -1.27 -6.79 17.44
N ALA A 71 -1.34 -7.76 18.35
CA ALA A 71 -0.90 -7.61 19.73
C ALA A 71 0.63 -7.63 19.93
N ALA A 72 1.42 -7.90 18.88
CA ALA A 72 2.86 -8.07 19.01
C ALA A 72 3.60 -6.74 19.23
N PHE A 73 4.61 -6.77 20.10
CA PHE A 73 5.57 -5.67 20.30
C PHE A 73 6.91 -6.09 19.71
N LEU A 74 7.17 -5.65 18.48
CA LEU A 74 8.34 -6.11 17.73
C LEU A 74 9.58 -5.26 17.98
N THR A 75 10.73 -5.84 17.66
CA THR A 75 12.04 -5.18 17.77
C THR A 75 12.56 -4.85 16.39
N VAL A 76 12.90 -3.58 16.16
CA VAL A 76 13.50 -3.10 14.91
C VAL A 76 14.85 -2.48 15.24
N ASN A 77 15.91 -2.95 14.59
CA ASN A 77 17.30 -2.50 14.83
C ASN A 77 17.70 -2.55 16.32
N GLY A 78 17.35 -3.62 17.03
CA GLY A 78 17.65 -3.81 18.46
C GLY A 78 16.76 -3.02 19.41
N ASN A 79 15.85 -2.18 18.92
CA ASN A 79 14.95 -1.39 19.73
C ASN A 79 13.55 -2.00 19.75
N LYS A 80 13.09 -2.41 20.93
CA LYS A 80 11.70 -2.88 21.12
C LYS A 80 10.73 -1.71 20.96
N SER A 81 9.66 -1.92 20.20
CA SER A 81 8.58 -0.96 20.03
C SER A 81 7.88 -0.69 21.35
N ALA A 82 7.51 0.57 21.58
CA ALA A 82 6.67 0.96 22.71
C ALA A 82 5.18 0.68 22.48
N VAL A 83 4.80 0.41 21.23
CA VAL A 83 3.41 0.30 20.75
C VAL A 83 3.23 -1.01 19.99
N SER A 84 2.05 -1.60 20.08
CA SER A 84 1.70 -2.83 19.35
C SER A 84 1.62 -2.59 17.83
N VAL A 85 1.81 -3.64 17.03
CA VAL A 85 1.67 -3.56 15.56
C VAL A 85 0.28 -3.05 15.16
N GLY A 86 -0.76 -3.52 15.84
CA GLY A 86 -2.15 -3.11 15.59
C GLY A 86 -2.35 -1.61 15.76
N GLU A 87 -1.92 -1.05 16.89
CA GLU A 87 -2.01 0.39 17.17
C GLU A 87 -1.18 1.22 16.18
N ILE A 88 0.02 0.76 15.78
CA ILE A 88 0.84 1.45 14.79
C ILE A 88 0.11 1.55 13.45
N ILE A 89 -0.53 0.47 13.02
CA ILE A 89 -1.28 0.43 11.76
C ILE A 89 -2.52 1.31 11.85
N GLU A 90 -3.30 1.20 12.92
CA GLU A 90 -4.49 2.05 13.15
C GLU A 90 -4.13 3.54 13.05
N ASP A 91 -3.04 3.96 13.67
CA ASP A 91 -2.56 5.34 13.58
C ASP A 91 -2.03 5.69 12.19
N THR A 92 -1.34 4.77 11.52
CA THR A 92 -0.84 5.00 10.14
C THR A 92 -2.01 5.22 9.18
N MET A 93 -3.12 4.50 9.37
CA MET A 93 -4.32 4.63 8.55
C MET A 93 -5.15 5.89 8.81
N LYS A 94 -4.84 6.65 9.87
CA LYS A 94 -5.40 8.00 10.05
C LYS A 94 -4.84 9.00 9.03
N ASN A 95 -3.72 8.68 8.38
CA ASN A 95 -3.19 9.49 7.28
C ASN A 95 -4.08 9.35 6.04
N PRO A 96 -4.70 10.43 5.54
CA PRO A 96 -5.63 10.35 4.41
C PRO A 96 -4.96 9.89 3.10
N SER A 97 -3.63 10.01 2.97
CA SER A 97 -2.87 9.56 1.81
C SER A 97 -2.69 8.04 1.76
N VAL A 98 -2.93 7.31 2.84
CA VAL A 98 -2.85 5.84 2.87
C VAL A 98 -4.24 5.29 3.09
N LYS A 99 -4.68 4.32 2.29
CA LYS A 99 -6.00 3.70 2.42
C LYS A 99 -5.87 2.23 2.80
N GLY A 100 -6.23 1.91 4.04
CA GLY A 100 -6.34 0.54 4.50
C GLY A 100 -7.38 -0.25 3.72
N VAL A 101 -7.03 -1.48 3.34
CA VAL A 101 -7.96 -2.44 2.72
C VAL A 101 -8.37 -3.47 3.75
N GLY A 102 -7.40 -4.04 4.47
CA GLY A 102 -7.67 -4.96 5.58
C GLY A 102 -6.59 -6.01 5.82
N TRP A 103 -6.84 -6.82 6.84
CA TRP A 103 -5.97 -7.91 7.26
C TRP A 103 -6.35 -9.22 6.59
N GLU A 104 -5.36 -9.96 6.12
CA GLU A 104 -5.51 -11.36 5.71
C GLU A 104 -4.39 -12.20 6.33
N ALA A 105 -4.60 -13.51 6.42
CA ALA A 105 -3.60 -14.44 6.87
C ALA A 105 -3.69 -15.76 6.10
N PHE A 106 -2.55 -16.40 5.93
CA PHE A 106 -2.43 -17.68 5.24
C PHE A 106 -1.53 -18.61 6.03
N LYS A 107 -2.04 -19.81 6.35
CA LYS A 107 -1.24 -20.88 6.93
C LYS A 107 -0.23 -21.39 5.90
N GLN A 108 1.02 -21.45 6.30
CA GLN A 108 2.15 -21.96 5.52
C GLN A 108 2.33 -23.46 5.77
N ALA A 109 3.08 -24.13 4.89
CA ALA A 109 3.27 -25.58 4.95
C ALA A 109 3.96 -26.06 6.25
N ASP A 110 4.75 -25.21 6.90
CA ASP A 110 5.43 -25.49 8.18
C ASP A 110 4.55 -25.27 9.43
N GLY A 111 3.30 -24.84 9.21
CA GLY A 111 2.32 -24.50 10.24
C GLY A 111 2.44 -23.09 10.79
N SER A 112 3.37 -22.26 10.29
CA SER A 112 3.38 -20.82 10.56
C SER A 112 2.27 -20.10 9.76
N PHE A 113 1.98 -18.86 10.12
CA PHE A 113 1.01 -18.02 9.42
C PHE A 113 1.71 -16.81 8.84
N ARG A 114 1.55 -16.58 7.53
CA ARG A 114 1.87 -15.30 6.91
C ARG A 114 0.67 -14.38 7.08
N VAL A 115 0.83 -13.34 7.89
CA VAL A 115 -0.19 -12.33 8.16
C VAL A 115 0.13 -11.06 7.39
N MET A 116 -0.85 -10.51 6.70
CA MET A 116 -0.66 -9.42 5.75
C MET A 116 -1.67 -8.31 6.02
N TYR A 117 -1.21 -7.07 6.05
CA TYR A 117 -2.05 -5.89 6.03
C TYR A 117 -1.97 -5.25 4.64
N ASN A 118 -3.09 -5.25 3.92
CA ASN A 118 -3.21 -4.68 2.58
C ASN A 118 -3.61 -3.21 2.68
N PHE A 119 -2.92 -2.36 1.92
CA PHE A 119 -3.22 -0.93 1.85
C PHE A 119 -2.93 -0.37 0.45
N ARG A 120 -3.43 0.84 0.18
CA ARG A 120 -3.00 1.66 -0.95
C ARG A 120 -2.11 2.79 -0.45
N ASP A 121 -0.97 2.98 -1.10
CA ASP A 121 -0.05 4.07 -0.83
C ASP A 121 -0.58 5.43 -1.35
N ALA A 122 0.21 6.49 -1.14
CA ALA A 122 -0.12 7.85 -1.58
C ALA A 122 -0.21 8.00 -3.10
N GLN A 123 0.41 7.08 -3.84
CA GLN A 123 0.40 6.99 -5.30
C GLN A 123 -0.78 6.14 -5.79
N GLY A 124 -1.60 5.63 -4.88
CA GLY A 124 -2.77 4.80 -5.17
C GLY A 124 -2.43 3.36 -5.56
N LYS A 125 -1.18 2.91 -5.40
CA LYS A 125 -0.74 1.53 -5.68
C LYS A 125 -1.06 0.63 -4.49
N TYR A 126 -1.44 -0.61 -4.78
CA TYR A 126 -1.58 -1.64 -3.74
C TYR A 126 -0.21 -2.08 -3.25
N ASP A 127 -0.06 -2.10 -1.93
CA ASP A 127 1.11 -2.62 -1.26
C ASP A 127 0.68 -3.37 0.02
N VAL A 128 1.63 -4.08 0.61
CA VAL A 128 1.39 -4.97 1.73
C VAL A 128 2.48 -4.87 2.78
N ALA A 129 2.08 -4.85 4.05
CA ALA A 129 2.95 -5.11 5.17
C ALA A 129 2.72 -6.56 5.62
N ALA A 130 3.78 -7.37 5.68
CA ALA A 130 3.67 -8.80 5.94
C ALA A 130 4.53 -9.25 7.13
N TRP A 131 3.94 -10.04 8.01
CA TRP A 131 4.57 -10.68 9.17
C TRP A 131 4.43 -12.20 9.08
N VAL A 132 5.32 -12.92 9.77
CA VAL A 132 5.21 -14.37 9.97
C VAL A 132 4.96 -14.61 11.45
N TYR A 133 3.86 -15.29 11.78
CA TYR A 133 3.55 -15.77 13.12
C TYR A 133 3.79 -17.27 13.21
N ASN A 134 4.65 -17.70 14.14
CA ASN A 134 4.90 -19.11 14.41
C ASN A 134 4.14 -19.55 15.68
N PRO A 135 3.03 -20.30 15.55
CA PRO A 135 2.19 -20.67 16.70
C PRO A 135 2.90 -21.62 17.69
N LYS A 136 3.93 -22.36 17.25
CA LYS A 136 4.69 -23.27 18.13
C LYS A 136 5.57 -22.49 19.12
N THR A 137 6.07 -21.33 18.70
CA THR A 137 6.99 -20.51 19.51
C THR A 137 6.36 -19.24 20.04
N GLY A 138 5.17 -18.87 19.53
CA GLY A 138 4.53 -17.59 19.79
C GLY A 138 5.24 -16.39 19.16
N LYS A 139 6.29 -16.61 18.36
CA LYS A 139 7.09 -15.52 17.77
C LYS A 139 6.41 -14.91 16.56
N VAL A 140 6.56 -13.60 16.41
CA VAL A 140 6.14 -12.82 15.24
C VAL A 140 7.39 -12.13 14.68
N ASP A 141 7.65 -12.35 13.38
CA ASP A 141 8.79 -11.79 12.66
C ASP A 141 8.32 -10.97 11.45
N HIS A 142 9.15 -10.02 11.00
CA HIS A 142 8.88 -9.25 9.79
C HIS A 142 9.15 -10.09 8.54
N ALA A 143 8.20 -10.11 7.60
CA ALA A 143 8.37 -10.80 6.31
C ALA A 143 8.82 -9.85 5.19
N ASN A 144 8.62 -8.53 5.34
CA ASN A 144 9.02 -7.53 4.36
C ASN A 144 9.37 -6.16 4.97
N LYS A 145 9.87 -5.24 4.13
CA LYS A 145 10.28 -3.89 4.55
C LYS A 145 9.13 -3.05 5.11
N ASN A 146 7.94 -3.16 4.54
CA ASN A 146 6.76 -2.42 4.99
C ASN A 146 6.33 -2.86 6.39
N ALA A 147 6.36 -4.17 6.68
CA ALA A 147 6.13 -4.66 8.04
C ALA A 147 7.15 -4.07 9.01
N MET A 148 8.44 -4.08 8.69
CA MET A 148 9.46 -3.48 9.55
C MET A 148 9.19 -1.99 9.83
N GLN A 149 8.79 -1.22 8.81
CA GLN A 149 8.40 0.19 8.97
C GLN A 149 7.15 0.37 9.83
N MET A 150 6.18 -0.53 9.72
CA MET A 150 4.92 -0.51 10.47
C MET A 150 4.98 -1.30 11.80
N SER A 151 6.17 -1.60 12.31
CA SER A 151 6.36 -2.41 13.52
C SER A 151 7.10 -1.72 14.66
N TRP A 152 7.53 -0.48 14.47
CA TRP A 152 8.27 0.24 15.49
C TRP A 152 7.78 1.68 15.67
N ARG A 153 7.59 2.03 16.95
CA ARG A 153 7.43 3.40 17.39
C ARG A 153 8.12 3.58 18.74
N GLY A 154 8.91 4.65 18.88
CA GLY A 154 9.55 5.02 20.13
C GLY A 154 8.57 5.52 21.18
N LYS A 155 9.03 5.61 22.44
CA LYS A 155 8.30 6.32 23.50
C LYS A 155 8.34 7.82 23.19
N LYS A 156 7.20 8.50 23.29
CA LYS A 156 7.13 9.97 23.23
C LYS A 156 7.68 10.58 24.51
#